data_AF-A0A8J8F7E8-F1
#
_entry.id   AF-A0A8J8F7E8-F1
#
_cell.length_a   1.000
_cell.length_b   1.000
_cell.length_c   1.000
_cell.angle_alpha   90.00
_cell.angle_beta   90.00
_cell.angle_gamma   90.00
#
_symmetry.space_group_name_H-M   'P 1'
#
loop_
_entity.id
_entity.type
_entity.pdbx_description
1 polymer ?
#
loop_
_entity_poly.entity_id
_entity_poly.type
_entity_poly.pdbx_seq_one_letter_code
_entity_poly.pdbx_strand_id
1 'polypeptide(L)'
;MQSQIAANESVSEETIGGLAAKIGFVVGVDEENCAHLHYPATDTIRVFPVSEGFDLETDDVSGEPEHVEELDGRPLAAWCEYVEYKRGWAFTTHRAPEGF
;
A
#
# COMPACT_ATOMS: atom_id res chain seq x y z
N MET A 1 -10.21 -42.63 22.70
CA MET A 1 -10.04 -41.74 21.54
C MET A 1 -9.96 -40.32 22.05
N GLN A 2 -8.73 -39.79 22.18
CA GLN A 2 -8.48 -38.39 22.48
C GLN A 2 -8.25 -37.68 21.14
N SER A 3 -9.10 -36.71 20.80
CA SER A 3 -8.81 -35.76 19.72
C SER A 3 -8.53 -34.42 20.39
N GLN A 4 -7.25 -34.10 20.52
CA GLN A 4 -6.77 -32.75 20.84
C GLN A 4 -7.02 -31.87 19.61
N ILE A 5 -7.94 -30.92 19.73
CA ILE A 5 -8.01 -29.75 18.85
C ILE A 5 -7.34 -28.61 19.60
N ALA A 6 -6.04 -28.48 19.39
CA ALA A 6 -5.24 -27.29 19.63
C ALA A 6 -4.40 -27.15 18.34
N ALA A 7 -4.33 -26.03 17.65
CA ALA A 7 -4.18 -24.69 18.16
C ALA A 7 -5.03 -23.69 17.34
N ASN A 8 -5.79 -22.88 18.04
CA ASN A 8 -6.19 -21.56 17.55
C ASN A 8 -4.90 -20.72 17.60
N GLU A 9 -4.11 -20.75 16.54
CA GLU A 9 -2.90 -19.95 16.42
C GLU A 9 -3.30 -18.48 16.48
N SER A 10 -3.00 -17.87 17.62
CA SER A 10 -3.00 -16.42 17.78
C SER A 10 -1.94 -15.89 16.82
N VAL A 11 -2.33 -15.60 15.58
CA VAL A 11 -1.50 -14.85 14.63
C VAL A 11 -1.23 -13.52 15.31
N SER A 12 -0.02 -13.37 15.84
CA SER A 12 0.38 -12.18 16.57
C SER A 12 0.28 -10.97 15.65
N GLU A 13 -0.21 -9.84 16.16
CA GLU A 13 -0.27 -8.56 15.42
C GLU A 13 1.10 -8.17 14.83
N GLU A 14 2.21 -8.60 15.45
CA GLU A 14 3.57 -8.51 14.92
C GLU A 14 3.77 -9.22 13.57
N THR A 15 3.16 -10.38 13.39
CA THR A 15 3.25 -11.15 12.14
C THR A 15 2.47 -10.47 11.01
N ILE A 16 1.33 -9.84 11.34
CA ILE A 16 0.50 -9.09 10.39
C ILE A 16 1.18 -7.77 10.00
N GLY A 17 1.74 -7.03 10.97
CA GLY A 17 2.52 -5.82 10.70
C GLY A 17 3.76 -6.09 9.83
N GLY A 18 4.44 -7.20 10.06
CA GLY A 18 5.58 -7.65 9.25
C GLY A 18 5.23 -8.15 7.85
N LEU A 19 4.00 -8.66 7.65
CA LEU A 19 3.49 -9.03 6.32
C LEU A 19 2.99 -7.81 5.55
N ALA A 20 2.29 -6.89 6.21
CA ALA A 20 1.84 -5.63 5.59
C ALA A 20 3.02 -4.76 5.11
N ALA A 21 4.12 -4.72 5.89
CA ALA A 21 5.36 -4.05 5.47
C ALA A 21 5.98 -4.66 4.20
N LYS A 22 5.78 -5.96 3.96
CA LYS A 22 6.32 -6.69 2.78
C LYS A 22 5.40 -6.64 1.56
N ILE A 23 4.09 -6.54 1.76
CA ILE A 23 3.09 -6.61 0.68
C ILE A 23 2.83 -5.21 0.07
N GLY A 24 3.09 -4.14 0.83
CA GLY A 24 2.74 -2.78 0.43
C GLY A 24 1.23 -2.52 0.58
N PHE A 25 0.82 -1.26 0.57
CA PHE A 25 -0.58 -0.87 0.70
C PHE A 25 -0.94 0.31 -0.19
N VAL A 26 -2.21 0.37 -0.60
CA VAL A 26 -2.74 1.43 -1.46
C VAL A 26 -2.95 2.71 -0.66
N VAL A 27 -2.28 3.78 -1.10
CA VAL A 27 -2.43 5.14 -0.57
C VAL A 27 -3.68 5.81 -1.13
N GLY A 28 -3.94 5.61 -2.42
CA GLY A 28 -5.07 6.20 -3.13
C GLY A 28 -4.95 6.07 -4.64
N VAL A 29 -5.96 6.58 -5.33
CA VAL A 29 -5.96 6.74 -6.78
C VAL A 29 -6.09 8.23 -7.11
N ASP A 30 -5.19 8.71 -7.96
CA ASP A 30 -5.18 10.11 -8.42
C ASP A 30 -6.27 10.40 -9.47
N GLU A 31 -6.51 11.68 -9.79
CA GLU A 31 -7.48 12.06 -10.82
C GLU A 31 -7.08 11.65 -12.25
N GLU A 32 -5.81 11.28 -12.45
CA GLU A 32 -5.30 10.68 -13.70
C GLU A 32 -5.53 9.15 -13.76
N ASN A 33 -6.23 8.59 -12.76
CA ASN A 33 -6.57 7.18 -12.64
C ASN A 33 -5.33 6.28 -12.46
N CYS A 34 -4.36 6.72 -11.66
CA CYS A 34 -3.22 5.93 -11.24
C CYS A 34 -3.30 5.56 -9.75
N ALA A 35 -3.08 4.29 -9.43
CA ALA A 35 -3.00 3.79 -8.06
C ALA A 35 -1.60 3.99 -7.50
N HIS A 36 -1.50 4.60 -6.31
CA HIS A 36 -0.26 4.81 -5.59
C HIS A 36 -0.14 3.82 -4.45
N LEU A 37 0.87 2.95 -4.49
CA LEU A 37 1.13 1.94 -3.48
C LEU A 37 2.42 2.26 -2.72
N HIS A 38 2.35 2.25 -1.40
CA HIS A 38 3.51 2.44 -0.53
C HIS A 38 4.02 1.10 -0.03
N TYR A 39 5.33 0.88 -0.15
CA TYR A 39 6.05 -0.30 0.31
C TYR A 39 7.03 0.09 1.43
N PRO A 40 6.62 -0.03 2.71
CA PRO A 40 7.45 0.39 3.84
C PRO A 40 8.79 -0.35 3.94
N ALA A 41 8.83 -1.64 3.58
CA ALA A 41 10.06 -2.43 3.70
C ALA A 41 11.19 -1.94 2.76
N THR A 42 10.83 -1.28 1.66
CA THR A 42 11.78 -0.72 0.70
C THR A 42 11.77 0.80 0.68
N ASP A 43 10.94 1.44 1.52
CA ASP A 43 10.74 2.89 1.57
C ASP A 43 10.42 3.49 0.18
N THR A 44 9.56 2.82 -0.59
CA THR A 44 9.25 3.22 -1.97
C THR A 44 7.76 3.40 -2.23
N ILE A 45 7.42 4.31 -3.14
CA ILE A 45 6.12 4.39 -3.79
C ILE A 45 6.20 3.76 -5.17
N ARG A 46 5.20 2.97 -5.53
CA ARG A 46 5.01 2.47 -6.89
C ARG A 46 3.66 2.93 -7.41
N VAL A 47 3.64 3.42 -8.65
CA VAL A 47 2.45 3.99 -9.29
C VAL A 47 2.06 3.11 -10.47
N PHE A 48 0.81 2.69 -10.49
CA PHE A 48 0.27 1.82 -11.53
C PHE A 48 -0.95 2.47 -12.19
N PRO A 49 -1.04 2.47 -13.53
CA PRO A 49 -2.25 2.92 -14.20
C PRO A 49 -3.39 1.93 -13.93
N VAL A 50 -4.54 2.44 -13.47
CA VAL A 50 -5.72 1.61 -13.17
C VAL A 50 -6.35 1.06 -14.46
N SER A 51 -6.04 1.64 -15.62
CA SER A 51 -6.60 1.25 -16.91
C SER A 51 -6.14 -0.11 -17.47
N GLU A 52 -5.07 -0.72 -16.96
CA GLU A 52 -4.51 -1.98 -17.54
C GLU A 52 -3.93 -3.01 -16.54
N GLY A 53 -4.13 -2.89 -15.23
CA GLY A 53 -3.55 -3.90 -14.32
C GLY A 53 -3.81 -3.75 -12.83
N PHE A 54 -4.77 -2.90 -12.43
CA PHE A 54 -5.15 -2.73 -11.04
C PHE A 54 -6.67 -2.86 -10.89
N ASP A 55 -7.10 -3.98 -10.31
CA ASP A 55 -8.50 -4.20 -9.97
C ASP A 55 -8.74 -3.73 -8.52
N LEU A 56 -9.47 -2.61 -8.40
CA LEU A 56 -9.85 -2.00 -7.13
C LEU A 56 -10.72 -2.91 -6.24
N GLU A 57 -11.33 -3.96 -6.81
CA GLU A 57 -12.12 -4.93 -6.05
C GLU A 57 -11.28 -6.06 -5.45
N THR A 58 -10.10 -6.33 -6.02
CA THR A 58 -9.24 -7.45 -5.60
C THR A 58 -7.87 -7.03 -5.06
N ASP A 59 -7.52 -5.74 -5.15
CA ASP A 59 -6.18 -5.20 -4.82
C ASP A 59 -5.05 -5.93 -5.58
N ASP A 60 -5.37 -6.63 -6.68
CA ASP A 60 -4.40 -7.37 -7.48
C ASP A 60 -3.69 -6.40 -8.44
N VAL A 61 -2.37 -6.31 -8.29
CA VAL A 61 -1.49 -5.53 -9.16
C VAL A 61 -0.76 -6.51 -10.07
N SER A 62 -1.23 -6.67 -11.30
CA SER A 62 -0.57 -7.49 -12.31
C SER A 62 0.02 -6.61 -13.40
N GLY A 63 1.20 -6.02 -13.13
CA GLY A 63 1.89 -5.16 -14.08
C GLY A 63 3.22 -4.61 -13.57
N GLU A 64 4.00 -4.03 -14.46
CA GLU A 64 5.14 -3.18 -14.07
C GLU A 64 4.64 -1.79 -13.69
N PRO A 65 5.20 -1.16 -12.65
CA PRO A 65 4.82 0.20 -12.28
C PRO A 65 5.23 1.18 -13.37
N GLU A 66 4.38 2.16 -13.65
CA GLU A 66 4.71 3.29 -14.52
C GLU A 66 5.78 4.17 -13.88
N HIS A 67 5.72 4.32 -12.55
CA HIS A 67 6.68 5.10 -11.78
C HIS A 67 7.05 4.40 -10.48
N VAL A 68 8.32 4.49 -10.12
CA VAL A 68 8.84 4.07 -8.81
C VAL A 68 9.59 5.23 -8.20
N GLU A 69 9.22 5.63 -6.99
CA GLU A 69 9.86 6.69 -6.22
C GLU A 69 10.43 6.12 -4.92
N GLU A 70 11.67 6.46 -4.60
CA GLU A 70 12.23 6.23 -3.27
C GLU A 70 11.89 7.42 -2.36
N LEU A 71 11.40 7.14 -1.16
CA LEU A 71 11.09 8.20 -0.20
C LEU A 71 12.36 8.75 0.45
N ASP A 72 13.44 7.97 0.55
CA ASP A 72 14.72 8.36 1.15
C ASP A 72 14.55 8.92 2.58
N GLY A 73 13.66 8.31 3.37
CA GLY A 73 13.30 8.75 4.70
C GLY A 73 12.39 10.00 4.75
N ARG A 74 11.90 10.48 3.60
CA ARG A 74 10.82 11.49 3.58
C ARG A 74 9.52 10.85 4.07
N PRO A 75 8.70 11.57 4.84
CA PRO A 75 7.42 11.04 5.29
C PRO A 75 6.49 10.79 4.11
N LEU A 76 5.69 9.72 4.17
CA LEU A 76 4.65 9.40 3.19
C LEU A 76 3.69 10.59 2.95
N ALA A 77 3.44 11.40 3.97
CA ALA A 77 2.63 12.61 3.87
C ALA A 77 3.15 13.58 2.80
N ALA A 78 4.47 13.73 2.65
CA ALA A 78 5.06 14.60 1.65
C ALA A 78 4.78 14.10 0.22
N TRP A 79 4.72 12.79 0.02
CA TRP A 79 4.27 12.22 -1.25
C TRP A 79 2.79 12.50 -1.48
N CYS A 80 1.94 12.31 -0.48
CA CYS A 80 0.51 12.61 -0.58
C CYS A 80 0.24 14.07 -0.94
N GLU A 81 0.97 15.01 -0.34
CA GLU A 81 0.90 16.44 -0.65
C GLU A 81 1.39 16.75 -2.07
N TYR A 82 2.46 16.08 -2.52
CA TYR A 82 2.95 16.21 -3.89
C TYR A 82 1.91 15.78 -4.92
N VAL A 83 1.29 14.61 -4.72
CA VAL A 83 0.26 14.10 -5.64
C VAL A 83 -0.97 15.00 -5.61
N GLU A 84 -1.45 15.41 -4.43
CA GLU A 84 -2.57 16.36 -4.31
C GLU A 84 -2.30 17.65 -5.09
N TYR A 85 -1.08 18.19 -4.98
CA TYR A 85 -0.70 19.42 -5.71
C TYR A 85 -0.54 19.22 -7.23
N LYS A 86 -0.04 18.05 -7.66
CA LYS A 86 0.33 17.81 -9.07
C LYS A 86 -0.78 17.21 -9.91
N ARG A 87 -1.50 16.26 -9.34
CA ARG A 87 -2.48 15.42 -10.03
C ARG A 87 -3.87 15.50 -9.41
N GLY A 88 -3.96 15.80 -8.12
CA GLY A 88 -5.20 15.71 -7.36
C GLY A 88 -5.55 14.26 -7.04
N TRP A 89 -6.28 14.05 -5.95
CA TRP A 89 -6.76 12.72 -5.56
C TRP A 89 -8.21 12.49 -5.96
N ALA A 90 -8.49 11.42 -6.72
CA ALA A 90 -9.86 10.95 -6.95
C ALA A 90 -10.43 10.30 -5.68
N PHE A 91 -9.62 9.45 -5.03
CA PHE A 91 -9.84 9.04 -3.65
C PHE A 91 -8.51 8.72 -2.98
N THR A 92 -8.44 8.91 -1.68
CA THR A 92 -7.30 8.45 -0.88
C THR A 92 -7.81 7.66 0.31
N THR A 93 -7.03 6.68 0.73
CA THR A 93 -7.35 5.90 1.93
C THR A 93 -7.01 6.68 3.20
N HIS A 94 -6.31 7.83 3.09
CA HIS A 94 -5.82 8.69 4.20
C HIS A 94 -5.24 7.91 5.38
N ARG A 95 -4.75 6.68 5.17
CA ARG A 95 -4.03 5.90 6.17
C ARG A 95 -2.53 6.07 5.95
N ALA A 96 -2.02 7.28 6.15
CA ALA A 96 -0.69 7.36 6.73
C ALA A 96 -0.85 6.87 8.17
N PRO A 97 -0.26 5.75 8.60
CA PRO A 97 -0.28 5.40 10.02
C PRO A 97 0.32 6.58 10.81
N GLU A 98 -0.43 7.09 11.79
CA GLU A 98 0.10 8.09 12.72
C GLU A 98 1.32 7.48 13.44
N GLY A 99 2.50 8.04 13.20
CA GLY A 99 3.73 7.68 13.91
C GLY A 99 4.57 6.60 13.23
N PHE A 100 5.51 7.06 12.39
CA PHE A 100 6.82 6.44 12.20
C PHE A 100 7.88 7.53 12.27
#